data_AF-F8D9F9-F1
#
_entry.id   AF-F8D9F9-F1
#
_cell.length_a   1.000
_cell.length_b   1.000
_cell.length_c   1.000
_cell.angle_alpha   90.00
_cell.angle_beta   90.00
_cell.angle_gamma   90.00
#
_symmetry.space_group_name_H-M   'P 1'
#
loop_
_entity.id
_entity.type
_entity.pdbx_description
1 polymer ?
#
loop_
_entity_poly.entity_id
_entity_poly.type
_entity_poly.pdbx_seq_one_letter_code
_entity_poly.pdbx_strand_id
1 'polypeptide(L)'
;MRRTSPDGGRATLERGPSLAGDPSRDDLCDGDEKPPAIKTRGFVPADMTLLETVVVAFWAMLPAYVPNNAAVLAGGGRPIDGGRTWGDRRVLGDGKTWRGTATGILAGLALAALLTVLAPAVSDALGFDVPAFEPLAALGLAAGAMLGDILASFLKRRAGRQRGAMFPGLDQLDFVVVSLPLTALLATDWFRDVFTWDVILVVVVVTPILHVSTNVIAYKLGLKNEPW
;
A
#
# COMPACT_ATOMS: atom_id res chain seq x y z
N MET A 1 15.41 -2.16 85.87
CA MET A 1 15.95 -1.30 86.95
C MET A 1 17.35 -0.84 86.50
N ARG A 2 17.66 0.48 86.50
CA ARG A 2 18.95 1.11 86.06
C ARG A 2 19.32 0.88 84.57
N ARG A 3 19.38 1.89 83.69
CA ARG A 3 20.33 3.03 83.55
C ARG A 3 21.79 2.62 83.28
N THR A 4 22.30 2.92 82.08
CA THR A 4 23.40 3.89 81.86
C THR A 4 23.49 4.37 80.40
N SER A 5 23.82 5.67 80.26
CA SER A 5 24.43 6.39 79.12
C SER A 5 25.59 7.21 79.78
N PRO A 6 26.70 7.60 79.12
CA PRO A 6 26.78 8.52 77.97
C PRO A 6 27.73 7.97 76.88
N ASP A 7 28.22 8.68 75.85
CA ASP A 7 28.07 10.07 75.35
C ASP A 7 28.17 10.01 73.79
N GLY A 8 28.40 11.04 72.95
CA GLY A 8 28.63 12.48 73.10
C GLY A 8 29.19 13.04 71.79
N GLY A 9 28.57 14.07 71.19
CA GLY A 9 28.99 14.58 69.89
C GLY A 9 28.08 15.69 69.34
N ARG A 10 28.43 16.95 69.63
CA ARG A 10 27.74 18.14 69.08
C ARG A 10 28.33 18.51 67.72
N ALA A 11 27.47 18.88 66.78
CA ALA A 11 27.82 19.71 65.63
C ALA A 11 26.93 20.97 65.62
N THR A 12 27.50 22.12 65.25
CA THR A 12 26.96 23.46 65.49
C THR A 12 25.99 23.93 64.41
N LEU A 13 25.00 24.72 64.83
CA LEU A 13 24.12 25.50 63.96
C LEU A 13 24.80 26.82 63.58
N GLU A 14 24.92 27.10 62.29
CA GLU A 14 25.17 28.45 61.78
C GLU A 14 23.93 28.97 61.04
N ARG A 15 23.52 30.20 61.33
CA ARG A 15 22.41 30.89 60.64
C ARG A 15 22.98 31.93 59.68
N GLY A 16 22.73 31.79 58.39
CA GLY A 16 22.88 32.90 57.44
C GLY A 16 21.76 33.94 57.62
N PRO A 17 22.03 35.24 57.41
CA PRO A 17 21.04 36.30 57.59
C PRO A 17 20.04 36.39 56.43
N SER A 18 18.81 36.78 56.76
CA SER A 18 17.77 37.18 55.80
C SER A 18 17.72 38.70 55.71
N LEU A 19 17.88 39.27 54.51
CA LEU A 19 17.44 40.62 54.17
C LEU A 19 16.94 40.69 52.71
N ALA A 20 15.84 41.42 52.55
CA ALA A 20 14.98 41.54 51.37
C ALA A 20 15.63 42.13 50.09
N GLY A 21 15.04 41.82 48.94
CA GLY A 21 15.30 42.52 47.68
C GLY A 21 14.88 41.75 46.41
N ASP A 22 13.58 41.69 46.10
CA ASP A 22 13.09 41.43 44.72
C ASP A 22 12.83 42.80 44.08
N PRO A 23 13.48 43.12 42.95
CA PRO A 23 12.70 43.25 41.72
C PRO A 23 13.47 42.90 40.44
N SER A 24 13.09 41.80 39.78
CA SER A 24 12.78 41.77 38.33
C SER A 24 12.52 40.33 37.90
N ARG A 25 11.31 40.07 37.40
CA ARG A 25 10.82 38.71 37.15
C ARG A 25 10.53 38.47 35.67
N ASP A 26 11.29 39.17 34.82
CA ASP A 26 10.91 39.45 33.42
C ASP A 26 11.88 38.85 32.38
N ASP A 27 13.07 38.36 32.78
CA ASP A 27 14.10 37.80 31.87
C ASP A 27 14.01 36.26 31.68
N LEU A 28 12.85 35.64 31.91
CA LEU A 28 12.63 34.20 31.70
C LEU A 28 11.55 33.86 30.65
N CYS A 29 11.30 34.77 29.71
CA CYS A 29 10.32 34.63 28.63
C CYS A 29 10.90 34.98 27.26
N ASP A 30 11.98 34.32 26.84
CA ASP A 30 12.34 34.22 25.41
C ASP A 30 12.97 32.85 25.11
N GLY A 31 12.07 31.87 24.94
CA GLY A 31 12.40 30.46 24.73
C GLY A 31 11.36 29.75 23.84
N ASP A 32 10.64 30.53 23.03
CA ASP A 32 9.66 30.04 22.05
C ASP A 32 10.36 29.45 20.79
N GLU A 33 11.42 28.66 21.00
CA GLU A 33 11.97 27.78 19.97
C GLU A 33 11.01 26.59 19.79
N LYS A 34 9.89 26.89 19.13
CA LYS A 34 8.92 25.92 18.62
C LYS A 34 9.71 24.79 17.95
N PRO A 35 9.58 23.53 18.40
CA PRO A 35 10.35 22.43 17.83
C PRO A 35 10.11 22.41 16.31
N PRO A 36 11.15 22.21 15.49
CA PRO A 36 11.05 22.36 14.05
C PRO A 36 9.90 21.49 13.57
N ALA A 37 8.89 22.12 12.99
CA ALA A 37 7.71 21.42 12.52
C ALA A 37 8.18 20.30 11.59
N ILE A 38 7.93 19.04 11.99
CA ILE A 38 8.17 17.89 11.13
C ILE A 38 7.33 18.15 9.89
N LYS A 39 8.01 18.57 8.82
CA LYS A 39 7.39 18.68 7.50
C LYS A 39 7.14 17.24 7.06
N THR A 40 5.95 16.74 7.38
CA THR A 40 5.21 15.89 6.45
C THR A 40 5.07 16.69 5.16
N ARG A 41 6.11 16.61 4.32
CA ARG A 41 6.03 16.98 2.91
C ARG A 41 5.03 16.00 2.32
N GLY A 42 3.78 16.46 2.19
CA GLY A 42 2.84 15.82 1.30
C GLY A 42 3.50 15.75 -0.08
N PHE A 43 3.46 14.57 -0.69
CA PHE A 43 4.05 14.33 -1.99
C PHE A 43 3.18 15.02 -3.05
N VAL A 44 3.47 16.29 -3.34
CA VAL A 44 2.87 17.01 -4.48
C VAL A 44 3.89 17.99 -5.10
N PRO A 45 4.77 17.53 -5.99
CA PRO A 45 5.27 18.37 -7.08
C PRO A 45 4.12 18.56 -8.08
N ALA A 46 3.83 19.80 -8.48
CA ALA A 46 2.83 20.08 -9.52
C ALA A 46 3.40 19.88 -10.94
N ASP A 47 4.63 19.37 -11.02
CA ASP A 47 5.54 19.38 -12.16
C ASP A 47 6.40 18.10 -12.21
N MET A 48 5.83 16.94 -11.84
CA MET A 48 6.46 15.64 -12.12
C MET A 48 6.75 15.50 -13.61
N THR A 49 7.96 15.09 -13.97
CA THR A 49 8.26 14.77 -15.37
C THR A 49 7.51 13.50 -15.82
N LEU A 50 7.29 13.34 -17.13
CA LEU A 50 6.68 12.12 -17.66
C LEU A 50 7.39 10.83 -17.21
N LEU A 51 8.71 10.89 -17.02
CA LEU A 51 9.50 9.77 -16.51
C LEU A 51 9.15 9.46 -15.05
N GLU A 52 9.12 10.47 -14.18
CA GLU A 52 8.71 10.33 -12.78
C GLU A 52 7.29 9.76 -12.68
N THR A 53 6.33 10.34 -13.39
CA THR A 53 4.92 9.86 -13.40
C THR A 53 4.83 8.40 -13.82
N VAL A 54 5.62 7.95 -14.82
CA VAL A 54 5.67 6.55 -15.25
C VAL A 54 6.29 5.64 -14.20
N VAL A 55 7.37 6.05 -13.54
CA VAL A 55 8.00 5.27 -12.47
C VAL A 55 7.09 5.17 -11.24
N VAL A 56 6.48 6.28 -10.81
CA VAL A 56 5.54 6.32 -9.68
C VAL A 56 4.29 5.49 -9.98
N ALA A 57 3.70 5.61 -11.17
CA ALA A 57 2.55 4.81 -11.58
C ALA A 57 2.84 3.31 -11.61
N PHE A 58 4.03 2.91 -12.11
CA PHE A 58 4.43 1.51 -12.13
C PHE A 58 4.67 1.00 -10.70
N TRP A 59 5.45 1.73 -9.89
CA TRP A 59 5.77 1.41 -8.50
C TRP A 59 4.51 1.25 -7.64
N ALA A 60 3.63 2.25 -7.66
CA ALA A 60 2.39 2.26 -6.88
C ALA A 60 1.42 1.12 -7.24
N MET A 61 1.45 0.63 -8.49
CA MET A 61 0.58 -0.46 -8.94
C MET A 61 1.18 -1.86 -8.80
N LEU A 62 2.46 -2.02 -8.46
CA LEU A 62 3.09 -3.34 -8.26
C LEU A 62 2.30 -4.26 -7.30
N PRO A 63 1.79 -3.80 -6.13
CA PRO A 63 0.95 -4.62 -5.25
C PRO A 63 -0.39 -5.07 -5.84
N ALA A 64 -0.86 -4.45 -6.94
CA ALA A 64 -2.06 -4.82 -7.68
C ALA A 64 -1.76 -5.70 -8.93
N TYR A 65 -0.57 -5.58 -9.55
CA TYR A 65 -0.17 -6.40 -10.70
C TYR A 65 0.22 -7.85 -10.34
N VAL A 66 0.73 -8.09 -9.12
CA VAL A 66 1.24 -9.41 -8.69
C VAL A 66 0.17 -10.40 -8.16
N PRO A 67 -0.88 -10.00 -7.40
CA PRO A 67 -1.84 -10.91 -6.78
C PRO A 67 -2.44 -11.99 -7.69
N ASN A 68 -2.90 -11.61 -8.90
CA ASN A 68 -3.53 -12.54 -9.83
C ASN A 68 -2.56 -13.63 -10.31
N ASN A 69 -1.29 -13.28 -10.55
CA ASN A 69 -0.24 -14.22 -10.93
C ASN A 69 0.11 -15.17 -9.76
N ALA A 70 0.25 -14.62 -8.55
CA ALA A 70 0.48 -15.42 -7.34
C ALA A 70 -0.67 -16.40 -7.05
N ALA A 71 -1.92 -15.99 -7.27
CA ALA A 71 -3.11 -16.85 -7.14
C ALA A 71 -3.09 -18.03 -8.13
N VAL A 72 -2.64 -17.81 -9.38
CA VAL A 72 -2.48 -18.86 -10.39
C VAL A 72 -1.37 -19.84 -10.02
N LEU A 73 -0.21 -19.34 -9.56
CA LEU A 73 0.92 -20.16 -9.13
C LEU A 73 0.61 -21.00 -7.88
N ALA A 74 -0.16 -20.45 -6.93
CA ALA A 74 -0.67 -21.21 -5.80
C ALA A 74 -1.59 -22.35 -6.27
N GLY A 75 -2.44 -22.07 -7.28
CA GLY A 75 -3.31 -23.03 -7.95
C GLY A 75 -4.38 -23.67 -7.06
N GLY A 76 -5.24 -24.49 -7.67
CA GLY A 76 -6.18 -25.39 -6.97
C GLY A 76 -6.98 -24.76 -5.83
N GLY A 77 -7.34 -25.58 -4.83
CA GLY A 77 -8.18 -25.17 -3.69
C GLY A 77 -9.68 -25.15 -4.02
N ARG A 78 -10.51 -24.90 -3.00
CA ARG A 78 -11.99 -24.92 -3.14
C ARG A 78 -12.48 -23.71 -3.96
N PRO A 79 -13.28 -23.92 -5.03
CA PRO A 79 -13.92 -22.83 -5.77
C PRO A 79 -14.79 -21.94 -4.87
N ILE A 80 -14.74 -20.62 -5.09
CA ILE A 80 -15.50 -19.62 -4.32
C ILE A 80 -17.00 -19.82 -4.53
N ASP A 81 -17.43 -20.12 -5.76
CA ASP A 81 -18.83 -20.43 -6.05
C ASP A 81 -19.28 -21.81 -5.55
N GLY A 82 -18.36 -22.65 -5.06
CA GLY A 82 -18.65 -24.00 -4.59
C GLY A 82 -19.28 -24.93 -5.64
N GLY A 83 -19.08 -24.65 -6.94
CA GLY A 83 -19.72 -25.40 -8.03
C GLY A 83 -21.09 -24.85 -8.45
N ARG A 84 -21.64 -23.84 -7.76
CA ARG A 84 -22.98 -23.30 -8.04
C ARG A 84 -23.12 -22.72 -9.45
N THR A 85 -24.31 -22.84 -9.99
CA THR A 85 -24.74 -22.24 -11.25
C THR A 85 -25.78 -21.12 -11.02
N TRP A 86 -25.92 -20.25 -12.01
CA TRP A 86 -27.02 -19.30 -12.15
C TRP A 86 -27.49 -19.40 -13.61
N GLY A 87 -28.68 -19.99 -13.79
CA GLY A 87 -29.09 -20.54 -15.08
C GLY A 87 -28.15 -21.68 -15.50
N ASP A 88 -27.94 -21.84 -16.80
CA ASP A 88 -27.13 -22.94 -17.38
C ASP A 88 -25.60 -22.72 -17.25
N ARG A 89 -25.17 -21.79 -16.39
CA ARG A 89 -23.78 -21.32 -16.32
C ARG A 89 -23.30 -21.21 -14.88
N ARG A 90 -22.05 -21.59 -14.63
CA ARG A 90 -21.36 -21.39 -13.33
C ARG A 90 -21.44 -19.94 -12.86
N VAL A 91 -21.48 -19.70 -11.56
CA VAL A 91 -21.46 -18.32 -11.03
C VAL A 91 -20.11 -17.66 -11.35
N LEU A 92 -19.00 -18.37 -11.10
CA LEU A 92 -17.62 -17.93 -11.40
C LEU A 92 -16.87 -18.95 -12.27
N GLY A 93 -16.86 -20.23 -11.86
CA GLY A 93 -16.01 -21.29 -12.40
C GLY A 93 -14.76 -21.56 -11.55
N ASP A 94 -14.14 -22.73 -11.71
CA ASP A 94 -13.13 -23.28 -10.79
C ASP A 94 -11.75 -22.59 -10.83
N GLY A 95 -11.63 -21.51 -11.60
CA GLY A 95 -10.44 -20.66 -11.60
C GLY A 95 -10.40 -19.64 -10.45
N LYS A 96 -11.51 -19.45 -9.73
CA LYS A 96 -11.60 -18.54 -8.58
C LYS A 96 -11.80 -19.34 -7.31
N THR A 97 -10.74 -19.45 -6.51
CA THR A 97 -10.68 -20.30 -5.33
C THR A 97 -10.27 -19.51 -4.10
N TRP A 98 -10.77 -19.91 -2.92
CA TRP A 98 -10.46 -19.24 -1.66
C TRP A 98 -8.95 -19.22 -1.38
N ARG A 99 -8.25 -20.32 -1.72
CA ARG A 99 -6.79 -20.41 -1.55
C ARG A 99 -6.06 -19.43 -2.48
N GLY A 100 -6.40 -19.42 -3.77
CA GLY A 100 -5.80 -18.50 -4.74
C GLY A 100 -5.98 -17.04 -4.31
N THR A 101 -7.20 -16.66 -3.90
CA THR A 101 -7.48 -15.30 -3.41
C THR A 101 -6.69 -14.94 -2.16
N ALA A 102 -6.63 -15.82 -1.16
CA ALA A 102 -5.83 -15.56 0.05
C ALA A 102 -4.34 -15.42 -0.27
N THR A 103 -3.76 -16.31 -1.10
CA THR A 103 -2.36 -16.23 -1.49
C THR A 103 -2.06 -14.99 -2.36
N GLY A 104 -2.96 -14.60 -3.26
CA GLY A 104 -2.83 -13.38 -4.05
C GLY A 104 -2.79 -12.11 -3.19
N ILE A 105 -3.71 -11.99 -2.23
CA ILE A 105 -3.74 -10.88 -1.28
C ILE A 105 -2.45 -10.85 -0.45
N LEU A 106 -2.04 -11.99 0.12
CA LEU A 106 -0.83 -12.08 0.93
C LEU A 106 0.44 -11.75 0.12
N ALA A 107 0.52 -12.15 -1.14
CA ALA A 107 1.63 -11.80 -2.02
C ALA A 107 1.68 -10.29 -2.33
N GLY A 108 0.52 -9.66 -2.60
CA GLY A 108 0.44 -8.21 -2.80
C GLY A 108 0.82 -7.41 -1.54
N LEU A 109 0.34 -7.85 -0.36
CA LEU A 109 0.71 -7.26 0.93
C LEU A 109 2.21 -7.40 1.25
N ALA A 110 2.78 -8.59 1.03
CA ALA A 110 4.21 -8.84 1.23
C ALA A 110 5.08 -8.00 0.28
N LEU A 111 4.64 -7.85 -0.98
CA LEU A 111 5.31 -6.99 -1.95
C LEU A 111 5.22 -5.50 -1.55
N ALA A 112 4.04 -5.01 -1.14
CA ALA A 112 3.90 -3.63 -0.66
C ALA A 112 4.81 -3.35 0.56
N ALA A 113 4.88 -4.29 1.52
CA ALA A 113 5.79 -4.17 2.66
C ALA A 113 7.26 -4.14 2.24
N LEU A 114 7.68 -4.97 1.28
CA LEU A 114 9.02 -4.95 0.72
C LEU A 114 9.32 -3.61 0.01
N LEU A 115 8.39 -3.11 -0.81
CA LEU A 115 8.54 -1.83 -1.49
C LEU A 115 8.61 -0.67 -0.49
N THR A 116 7.82 -0.68 0.58
CA THR A 116 7.94 0.31 1.69
C THR A 116 9.33 0.33 2.32
N VAL A 117 9.95 -0.84 2.52
CA VAL A 117 11.33 -0.93 3.06
C VAL A 117 12.37 -0.44 2.05
N LEU A 118 12.15 -0.67 0.76
CA LEU A 118 13.07 -0.25 -0.32
C LEU A 118 12.87 1.20 -0.77
N ALA A 119 11.72 1.83 -0.49
CA ALA A 119 11.36 3.15 -1.00
C ALA A 119 12.44 4.22 -0.76
N PRO A 120 13.03 4.39 0.44
CA PRO A 120 14.06 5.42 0.65
C PRO A 120 15.30 5.21 -0.24
N ALA A 121 15.81 3.98 -0.29
CA ALA A 121 16.99 3.65 -1.09
C ALA A 121 16.74 3.76 -2.61
N VAL A 122 15.50 3.54 -3.04
CA VAL A 122 15.09 3.74 -4.44
C VAL A 122 14.91 5.22 -4.75
N SER A 123 14.31 6.01 -3.86
CA SER A 123 14.22 7.47 -4.01
C SER A 123 15.61 8.11 -4.12
N ASP A 124 16.54 7.74 -3.23
CA ASP A 124 17.93 8.21 -3.24
C ASP A 124 18.65 7.87 -4.57
N ALA A 125 18.40 6.68 -5.12
CA ALA A 125 19.01 6.22 -6.37
C ALA A 125 18.40 6.86 -7.62
N LEU A 126 17.11 7.22 -7.59
CA LEU A 126 16.39 7.87 -8.68
C LEU A 126 16.52 9.40 -8.69
N GLY A 127 16.80 10.01 -7.52
CA GLY A 127 16.83 11.45 -7.33
C GLY A 127 15.45 12.10 -7.16
N PHE A 128 14.39 11.30 -6.99
CA PHE A 128 13.02 11.75 -6.73
C PHE A 128 12.26 10.72 -5.89
N ASP A 129 11.23 11.16 -5.16
CA ASP A 129 10.50 10.32 -4.21
C ASP A 129 9.60 9.27 -4.88
N VAL A 130 9.70 8.01 -4.43
CA VAL A 130 8.69 6.96 -4.66
C VAL A 130 7.90 6.66 -3.40
N PRO A 131 6.59 6.34 -3.48
CA PRO A 131 5.75 6.21 -2.29
C PRO A 131 6.04 4.93 -1.49
N ALA A 132 6.14 5.09 -0.18
CA ALA A 132 5.91 4.00 0.77
C ALA A 132 4.41 3.68 0.85
N PHE A 133 4.05 2.43 1.11
CA PHE A 133 2.66 1.97 1.19
C PHE A 133 2.14 1.95 2.62
N GLU A 134 0.99 2.59 2.84
CA GLU A 134 0.19 2.36 4.05
C GLU A 134 -0.42 0.95 4.06
N PRO A 135 -0.62 0.31 5.24
CA PRO A 135 -1.21 -1.02 5.32
C PRO A 135 -2.60 -1.14 4.69
N LEU A 136 -3.45 -0.11 4.83
CA LEU A 136 -4.78 -0.08 4.24
C LEU A 136 -4.76 0.18 2.73
N ALA A 137 -3.80 0.98 2.24
CA ALA A 137 -3.58 1.15 0.81
C ALA A 137 -3.08 -0.14 0.15
N ALA A 138 -2.10 -0.81 0.75
CA ALA A 138 -1.61 -2.12 0.32
C ALA A 138 -2.73 -3.17 0.27
N LEU A 139 -3.61 -3.18 1.29
CA LEU A 139 -4.79 -4.05 1.32
C LEU A 139 -5.79 -3.70 0.21
N GLY A 140 -6.08 -2.41 0.00
CA GLY A 140 -6.97 -1.94 -1.06
C GLY A 140 -6.50 -2.34 -2.46
N LEU A 141 -5.20 -2.18 -2.73
CA LEU A 141 -4.57 -2.58 -3.98
C LEU A 141 -4.64 -4.10 -4.19
N ALA A 142 -4.16 -4.88 -3.22
CA ALA A 142 -4.05 -6.33 -3.35
C ALA A 142 -5.42 -7.06 -3.32
N ALA A 143 -6.31 -6.68 -2.41
CA ALA A 143 -7.65 -7.26 -2.31
C ALA A 143 -8.58 -6.76 -3.43
N GLY A 144 -8.45 -5.49 -3.83
CA GLY A 144 -9.21 -4.93 -4.93
C GLY A 144 -8.83 -5.56 -6.27
N ALA A 145 -7.54 -5.87 -6.48
CA ALA A 145 -7.10 -6.58 -7.67
C ALA A 145 -7.71 -7.99 -7.78
N MET A 146 -7.68 -8.77 -6.69
CA MET A 146 -8.32 -10.09 -6.64
C MET A 146 -9.84 -10.01 -6.78
N LEU A 147 -10.48 -8.97 -6.21
CA LEU A 147 -11.92 -8.74 -6.33
C LEU A 147 -12.32 -8.39 -7.76
N GLY A 148 -11.53 -7.56 -8.46
CA GLY A 148 -11.73 -7.22 -9.87
C GLY A 148 -11.72 -8.46 -10.77
N ASP A 149 -10.72 -9.32 -10.62
CA ASP A 149 -10.60 -10.59 -11.35
C ASP A 149 -11.75 -11.60 -11.05
N ILE A 150 -12.26 -11.62 -9.81
CA ILE A 150 -13.48 -12.35 -9.43
C ILE A 150 -14.72 -11.76 -10.12
N LEU A 151 -14.90 -10.43 -10.09
CA LEU A 151 -16.04 -9.73 -10.68
C LEU A 151 -16.03 -9.85 -12.22
N ALA A 152 -14.88 -9.68 -12.88
CA ALA A 152 -14.73 -9.95 -14.30
C ALA A 152 -15.06 -11.40 -14.65
N SER A 153 -14.68 -12.35 -13.80
CA SER A 153 -15.04 -13.76 -14.01
C SER A 153 -16.55 -14.00 -13.86
N PHE A 154 -17.23 -13.34 -12.92
CA PHE A 154 -18.68 -13.33 -12.84
C PHE A 154 -19.31 -12.76 -14.12
N LEU A 155 -18.87 -11.57 -14.56
CA LEU A 155 -19.36 -10.90 -15.78
C LEU A 155 -19.15 -11.78 -17.02
N LYS A 156 -17.97 -12.39 -17.18
CA LYS A 156 -17.67 -13.36 -18.25
C LYS A 156 -18.68 -14.51 -18.25
N ARG A 157 -19.04 -15.08 -17.08
CA ARG A 157 -20.07 -16.14 -17.01
C ARG A 157 -21.47 -15.63 -17.39
N ARG A 158 -21.87 -14.44 -16.94
CA ARG A 158 -23.18 -13.84 -17.31
C ARG A 158 -23.26 -13.57 -18.82
N ALA A 159 -22.19 -13.05 -19.42
CA ALA A 159 -22.03 -12.81 -20.85
C ALA A 159 -21.82 -14.10 -21.69
N GLY A 160 -21.99 -15.30 -21.12
CA GLY A 160 -21.94 -16.58 -21.84
C GLY A 160 -20.54 -17.07 -22.19
N ARG A 161 -19.47 -16.38 -21.78
CA ARG A 161 -18.09 -16.77 -22.05
C ARG A 161 -17.66 -17.93 -21.14
N GLN A 162 -17.07 -18.98 -21.70
CA GLN A 162 -16.54 -20.11 -20.96
C GLN A 162 -15.27 -19.74 -20.15
N ARG A 163 -14.84 -20.60 -19.22
CA ARG A 163 -13.58 -20.40 -18.48
C ARG A 163 -12.41 -20.31 -19.47
N GLY A 164 -11.49 -19.37 -19.25
CA GLY A 164 -10.32 -19.17 -20.11
C GLY A 164 -10.62 -18.41 -21.41
N ALA A 165 -11.90 -18.21 -21.78
CA ALA A 165 -12.24 -17.35 -22.91
C ALA A 165 -11.91 -15.89 -22.58
N MET A 166 -11.08 -15.29 -23.43
CA MET A 166 -10.74 -13.86 -23.44
C MET A 166 -11.99 -12.97 -23.47
N PHE A 167 -11.90 -11.85 -22.75
CA PHE A 167 -12.81 -10.71 -22.84
C PHE A 167 -11.96 -9.43 -22.96
N PRO A 168 -11.61 -9.01 -24.19
CA PRO A 168 -10.81 -7.80 -24.43
C PRO A 168 -11.39 -6.56 -23.75
N GLY A 169 -10.52 -5.66 -23.29
CA GLY A 169 -10.87 -4.51 -22.45
C GLY A 169 -11.14 -4.88 -20.98
N LEU A 170 -12.03 -5.84 -20.72
CA LEU A 170 -12.32 -6.30 -19.35
C LEU A 170 -11.07 -6.94 -18.72
N ASP A 171 -10.47 -7.93 -19.38
CA ASP A 171 -9.32 -8.71 -18.86
C ASP A 171 -8.00 -7.91 -18.79
N GLN A 172 -8.03 -6.62 -19.12
CA GLN A 172 -6.87 -5.70 -19.10
C GLN A 172 -6.97 -4.66 -17.98
N LEU A 173 -8.19 -4.31 -17.54
CA LEU A 173 -8.42 -3.23 -16.56
C LEU A 173 -9.33 -3.65 -15.40
N ASP A 174 -9.84 -4.88 -15.37
CA ASP A 174 -10.74 -5.40 -14.33
C ASP A 174 -10.21 -5.20 -12.91
N PHE A 175 -8.94 -5.54 -12.69
CA PHE A 175 -8.28 -5.38 -11.40
C PHE A 175 -8.04 -3.89 -11.07
N VAL A 176 -7.68 -3.05 -12.05
CA VAL A 176 -7.45 -1.59 -11.87
C VAL A 176 -8.74 -0.86 -11.46
N VAL A 177 -9.84 -1.16 -12.15
CA VAL A 177 -11.17 -0.56 -11.94
C VAL A 177 -11.72 -0.85 -10.54
N VAL A 178 -11.22 -1.89 -9.86
CA VAL A 178 -11.65 -2.25 -8.49
C VAL A 178 -10.57 -1.94 -7.45
N SER A 179 -9.29 -2.06 -7.79
CA SER A 179 -8.18 -1.73 -6.88
C SER A 179 -8.12 -0.24 -6.57
N LEU A 180 -8.24 0.64 -7.56
CA LEU A 180 -8.14 2.08 -7.32
C LEU A 180 -9.28 2.61 -6.43
N PRO A 181 -10.59 2.33 -6.69
CA PRO A 181 -11.66 2.80 -5.81
C PRO A 181 -11.63 2.16 -4.42
N LEU A 182 -11.23 0.89 -4.28
CA LEU A 182 -11.11 0.27 -2.96
C LEU A 182 -9.93 0.88 -2.17
N THR A 183 -8.83 1.20 -2.84
CA THR A 183 -7.69 1.91 -2.23
C THR A 183 -8.10 3.33 -1.84
N ALA A 184 -8.84 4.05 -2.68
CA ALA A 184 -9.38 5.38 -2.35
C ALA A 184 -10.37 5.36 -1.18
N LEU A 185 -11.07 4.25 -0.93
CA LEU A 185 -11.99 4.10 0.20
C LEU A 185 -11.27 3.75 1.52
N LEU A 186 -10.23 2.90 1.47
CA LEU A 186 -9.52 2.43 2.65
C LEU A 186 -8.34 3.35 3.04
N ALA A 187 -7.62 3.82 2.02
CA ALA A 187 -6.42 4.68 1.97
C ALA A 187 -6.66 6.14 1.54
N THR A 188 -7.76 6.82 1.91
CA THR A 188 -8.21 8.06 1.24
C THR A 188 -7.14 9.13 1.01
N ASP A 189 -6.36 9.48 2.03
CA ASP A 189 -5.38 10.57 1.93
C ASP A 189 -4.14 10.11 1.15
N TRP A 190 -3.58 8.94 1.48
CA TRP A 190 -2.51 8.29 0.71
C TRP A 190 -2.86 8.13 -0.77
N PHE A 191 -4.10 7.77 -1.10
CA PHE A 191 -4.55 7.62 -2.48
C PHE A 191 -4.54 8.96 -3.22
N ARG A 192 -4.94 10.06 -2.57
CA ARG A 192 -4.95 11.39 -3.19
C ARG A 192 -3.54 11.94 -3.43
N ASP A 193 -2.62 11.64 -2.53
CA ASP A 193 -1.20 12.02 -2.67
C ASP A 193 -0.54 11.22 -3.82
N VAL A 194 -0.79 9.90 -3.90
CA VAL A 194 -0.09 9.02 -4.86
C VAL A 194 -0.77 8.98 -6.24
N PHE A 195 -2.09 8.87 -6.31
CA PHE A 195 -2.85 8.69 -7.56
C PHE A 195 -3.41 10.02 -8.07
N THR A 196 -2.51 10.92 -8.49
CA THR A 196 -2.87 12.12 -9.25
C THR A 196 -3.51 11.75 -10.60
N TRP A 197 -4.16 12.71 -11.27
CA TRP A 197 -4.77 12.47 -12.58
C TRP A 197 -3.79 11.97 -13.64
N ASP A 198 -2.55 12.47 -13.62
CA ASP A 198 -1.49 12.02 -14.54
C ASP A 198 -1.03 10.59 -14.24
N VAL A 199 -0.88 10.25 -12.95
CA VAL A 199 -0.56 8.88 -12.51
C VAL A 199 -1.69 7.92 -12.92
N ILE A 200 -2.97 8.28 -12.70
CA ILE A 200 -4.12 7.48 -13.11
C ILE A 200 -4.16 7.31 -14.64
N LEU A 201 -3.92 8.38 -15.41
CA LEU A 201 -3.87 8.33 -16.87
C LEU A 201 -2.78 7.37 -17.35
N VAL A 202 -1.59 7.45 -16.76
CA VAL A 202 -0.48 6.54 -17.06
C VAL A 202 -0.85 5.10 -16.70
N VAL A 203 -1.45 4.82 -15.55
CA VAL A 203 -1.90 3.46 -15.19
C VAL A 203 -2.89 2.91 -16.22
N VAL A 204 -3.89 3.70 -16.64
CA VAL A 204 -4.91 3.29 -17.61
C VAL A 204 -4.31 3.04 -19.01
N VAL A 205 -3.28 3.77 -19.42
CA VAL A 205 -2.61 3.59 -20.72
C VAL A 205 -1.58 2.46 -20.68
N VAL A 206 -0.76 2.38 -19.64
CA VAL A 206 0.34 1.42 -19.53
C VAL A 206 -0.16 0.01 -19.20
N THR A 207 -1.23 -0.15 -18.42
CA THR A 207 -1.72 -1.49 -18.03
C THR A 207 -2.12 -2.35 -19.25
N PRO A 208 -2.94 -1.89 -20.22
CA PRO A 208 -3.22 -2.63 -21.44
C PRO A 208 -1.97 -2.95 -22.26
N ILE A 209 -1.01 -2.03 -22.32
CA ILE A 209 0.27 -2.23 -23.04
C ILE A 209 1.08 -3.35 -22.38
N LEU A 210 1.18 -3.38 -21.05
CA LEU A 210 1.85 -4.45 -20.30
C LEU A 210 1.15 -5.81 -20.51
N HIS A 211 -0.19 -5.85 -20.46
CA HIS A 211 -0.95 -7.06 -20.73
C HIS A 211 -0.67 -7.63 -22.13
N VAL A 212 -0.78 -6.81 -23.17
CA VAL A 212 -0.51 -7.25 -24.55
C VAL A 212 0.97 -7.64 -24.73
N SER A 213 1.91 -6.86 -24.20
CA SER A 213 3.35 -7.14 -24.33
C SER A 213 3.75 -8.46 -23.69
N THR A 214 3.23 -8.74 -22.49
CA THR A 214 3.50 -10.01 -21.78
C THR A 214 2.85 -11.21 -22.49
N ASN A 215 1.63 -11.04 -23.05
CA ASN A 215 0.99 -12.08 -23.86
C ASN A 215 1.75 -12.37 -25.16
N VAL A 216 2.23 -11.33 -25.88
CA VAL A 216 3.08 -11.47 -27.07
C VAL A 216 4.40 -12.17 -26.76
N ILE A 217 5.05 -11.85 -25.64
CA ILE A 217 6.30 -12.53 -25.23
C ILE A 217 6.03 -14.00 -24.91
N ALA A 218 4.98 -14.31 -24.14
CA ALA A 218 4.60 -15.69 -23.82
C ALA A 218 4.27 -16.51 -25.08
N TYR A 219 3.60 -15.90 -26.07
CA TYR A 219 3.35 -16.52 -27.37
C TYR A 219 4.64 -16.79 -28.16
N LYS A 220 5.55 -15.81 -28.25
CA LYS A 220 6.85 -15.96 -28.93
C LYS A 220 7.75 -17.02 -28.29
N LEU A 221 7.61 -17.25 -26.98
CA LEU A 221 8.31 -18.31 -26.24
C LEU A 221 7.60 -19.68 -26.30
N GLY A 222 6.48 -19.80 -27.02
CA GLY A 222 5.69 -21.04 -27.09
C GLY A 222 4.95 -21.42 -25.81
N LEU A 223 4.88 -20.50 -24.83
CA LEU A 223 4.19 -20.68 -23.54
C LEU A 223 2.68 -20.38 -23.64
N LYS A 224 2.25 -19.71 -24.72
CA LYS A 224 0.85 -19.50 -25.11
C LYS A 224 0.64 -19.84 -26.58
N ASN A 225 -0.57 -20.28 -26.91
CA ASN A 225 -0.99 -20.53 -28.30
C ASN A 225 -1.46 -19.27 -29.03
N GLU A 226 -1.69 -18.17 -28.31
CA GLU A 226 -2.28 -16.93 -28.81
C GLU A 226 -1.58 -15.69 -28.21
N PRO A 227 -1.36 -14.60 -28.98
CA PRO A 227 -0.58 -13.43 -28.56
C PRO A 227 -1.37 -12.31 -27.85
N TRP A 228 -2.69 -12.43 -27.68
CA TRP A 228 -3.58 -11.39 -27.17
C TRP A 228 -3.95 -11.56 -25.69
#